data_AF-A0A1S8XK23-F1
#
_entry.id   AF-A0A1S8XK23-F1
#
_cell.length_a   1.000
_cell.length_b   1.000
_cell.length_c   1.000
_cell.angle_alpha   90.00
_cell.angle_beta   90.00
_cell.angle_gamma   90.00
#
_symmetry.space_group_name_H-M   'P 1'
#
loop_
_entity.id
_entity.type
_entity.pdbx_description
1 polymer ?
#
loop_
_entity_poly.entity_id
_entity_poly.type
_entity_poly.pdbx_seq_one_letter_code
_entity_poly.pdbx_strand_id
1 'polypeptide(L)'
;MSKADELRAKAARVAARTTPPARSAPTPAPVEHVPTVAAPLAKPVRSTVDLAPDQHRRLADWLTTAAVELGRARLTKQEVMAALVRRLLVDDELAGAIKQDLRKAAQ
;
A
#
# COMPACT_ATOMS: atom_id res chain seq x y z
N MET A 1 -10.69 -15.59 -31.93
CA MET A 1 -9.66 -15.81 -30.90
C MET A 1 -9.99 -14.90 -29.73
N SER A 2 -10.31 -15.46 -28.56
CA SER A 2 -10.88 -14.71 -27.45
C SER A 2 -9.77 -14.13 -26.56
N LYS A 3 -10.02 -12.99 -25.91
CA LYS A 3 -9.09 -12.35 -24.93
C LYS A 3 -8.68 -13.31 -23.79
N ALA A 4 -9.47 -14.35 -23.54
CA ALA A 4 -9.16 -15.41 -22.59
C ALA A 4 -7.93 -16.25 -23.01
N ASP A 5 -7.72 -16.45 -24.31
CA ASP A 5 -6.58 -17.22 -24.84
C ASP A 5 -5.27 -16.43 -24.72
N GLU A 6 -5.32 -15.11 -24.95
CA GLU A 6 -4.17 -14.22 -24.78
C GLU A 6 -3.68 -14.17 -23.33
N LEU A 7 -4.61 -14.18 -22.36
CA LEU A 7 -4.27 -14.16 -20.94
C LEU A 7 -3.57 -15.47 -20.51
N ARG A 8 -4.05 -16.60 -21.03
CA ARG A 8 -3.47 -17.93 -20.73
C ARG A 8 -2.08 -18.10 -21.36
N ALA A 9 -1.90 -17.61 -22.59
CA ALA A 9 -0.60 -17.63 -23.27
C ALA A 9 0.45 -16.75 -22.55
N LYS A 10 0.03 -15.62 -21.98
CA LYS A 10 0.93 -14.71 -21.25
C LYS A 10 1.35 -15.28 -19.89
N ALA A 11 0.44 -15.97 -19.19
CA ALA A 11 0.73 -16.66 -17.93
C ALA A 11 1.76 -17.80 -18.11
N ALA A 12 1.66 -18.56 -19.19
CA ALA A 12 2.60 -19.66 -19.49
C ALA A 12 4.04 -19.16 -19.75
N ARG A 13 4.20 -18.01 -20.41
CA ARG A 13 5.54 -17.42 -20.66
C ARG A 13 6.25 -16.93 -19.40
N VAL A 14 5.50 -16.50 -18.38
CA VAL A 14 6.08 -16.04 -17.11
C VAL A 14 6.54 -17.25 -16.29
N ALA A 15 5.75 -18.32 -16.25
CA ALA A 15 6.11 -19.55 -15.53
C ALA A 15 7.37 -20.23 -16.11
N ALA A 16 7.56 -20.22 -17.44
CA ALA A 16 8.74 -20.81 -18.08
C ALA A 16 10.04 -20.03 -17.84
N ARG A 17 9.98 -18.78 -17.37
CA ARG A 17 11.18 -17.96 -17.05
C ARG A 17 11.66 -18.11 -15.60
N THR A 18 10.96 -18.89 -14.76
CA THR A 18 11.24 -18.97 -13.31
C THR A 18 11.88 -20.28 -12.88
N THR A 19 12.52 -21.03 -13.78
CA THR A 19 13.31 -22.23 -13.44
C THR A 19 14.80 -21.88 -13.35
N PRO A 20 15.42 -21.84 -12.16
CA PRO A 20 16.86 -21.77 -12.03
C PRO A 20 17.48 -23.15 -12.33
N PRO A 21 18.60 -23.25 -13.08
CA PRO A 21 19.33 -24.51 -13.20
C PRO A 21 20.01 -24.86 -11.87
N ALA A 22 19.82 -26.10 -11.43
CA ALA A 22 20.51 -26.67 -10.28
C ALA A 22 22.02 -26.75 -10.58
N ARG A 23 22.82 -25.95 -9.86
CA ARG A 23 24.28 -26.03 -9.83
C ARG A 23 24.72 -26.74 -8.54
N SER A 24 25.48 -27.82 -8.69
CA SER A 24 26.01 -28.65 -7.61
C SER A 24 27.11 -27.95 -6.78
N ALA A 25 26.97 -28.00 -5.44
CA ALA A 25 27.97 -28.01 -4.33
C ALA A 25 29.00 -26.83 -4.20
N PRO A 26 29.52 -26.46 -2.98
CA PRO A 26 29.82 -27.31 -1.81
C PRO A 26 29.32 -26.83 -0.43
N THR A 27 29.44 -27.73 0.55
CA THR A 27 29.09 -27.65 1.99
C THR A 27 29.62 -26.39 2.70
N PRO A 28 28.78 -25.61 3.42
CA PRO A 28 29.26 -24.57 4.33
C PRO A 28 29.52 -25.12 5.74
N ALA A 29 30.64 -24.70 6.33
CA ALA A 29 31.02 -24.93 7.72
C ALA A 29 30.01 -24.31 8.72
N PRO A 30 29.95 -24.76 9.98
CA PRO A 30 28.97 -24.28 10.95
C PRO A 30 29.32 -22.85 11.38
N VAL A 31 28.59 -21.87 10.86
CA VAL A 31 28.57 -20.52 11.42
C VAL A 31 27.61 -20.51 12.62
N GLU A 32 28.16 -20.23 13.80
CA GLU A 32 27.39 -19.99 15.03
C GLU A 32 26.33 -18.92 14.76
N HIS A 33 25.07 -19.36 14.76
CA HIS A 33 23.93 -18.47 14.65
C HIS A 33 23.75 -17.76 15.99
N VAL A 34 24.28 -16.54 16.10
CA VAL A 34 23.85 -15.61 17.13
C VAL A 34 22.37 -15.31 16.85
N PRO A 35 21.43 -15.60 17.76
CA PRO A 35 20.02 -15.32 17.53
C PRO A 35 19.83 -13.81 17.58
N THR A 36 19.86 -13.17 16.42
CA THR A 36 19.31 -11.82 16.27
C THR A 36 17.83 -11.92 16.61
N VAL A 37 17.44 -11.36 17.75
CA VAL A 37 16.04 -11.19 18.12
C VAL A 37 15.41 -10.27 17.07
N ALA A 38 14.81 -10.89 16.05
CA ALA A 38 14.06 -10.18 15.04
C ALA A 38 12.84 -9.57 15.73
N ALA A 39 12.84 -8.24 15.90
CA ALA A 39 11.64 -7.52 16.28
C ALA A 39 10.51 -7.94 15.33
N PRO A 40 9.28 -8.22 15.84
CA PRO A 40 8.22 -8.71 15.00
C PRO A 40 7.93 -7.68 13.91
N LEU A 41 8.14 -8.06 12.66
CA LEU A 41 7.71 -7.30 11.48
C LEU A 41 6.17 -7.26 11.52
N ALA A 42 5.61 -6.28 12.23
CA ALA A 42 4.17 -6.07 12.27
C ALA A 42 3.72 -5.76 10.84
N LYS A 43 2.91 -6.66 10.28
CA LYS A 43 2.42 -6.52 8.91
C LYS A 43 1.42 -5.35 8.84
N PRO A 44 1.44 -4.53 7.77
CA PRO A 44 0.42 -3.50 7.58
C PRO A 44 -0.99 -4.09 7.59
N VAL A 45 -1.90 -3.45 8.33
CA VAL A 45 -3.33 -3.81 8.36
C VAL A 45 -4.07 -2.98 7.32
N ARG A 46 -4.88 -3.63 6.49
CA ARG A 46 -5.70 -2.96 5.47
C ARG A 46 -6.98 -2.41 6.10
N SER A 47 -7.24 -1.13 5.83
CA SER A 47 -8.53 -0.50 6.11
C SER A 47 -9.18 -0.07 4.79
N THR A 48 -10.49 -0.32 4.66
CA THR A 48 -11.29 0.08 3.49
C THR A 48 -12.30 1.12 3.93
N VAL A 49 -12.53 2.13 3.10
CA VAL A 49 -13.52 3.19 3.33
C VAL A 49 -14.33 3.38 2.06
N ASP A 50 -15.64 3.44 2.22
CA ASP A 50 -16.55 3.79 1.14
C ASP A 50 -16.67 5.32 1.05
N LEU A 51 -16.51 5.83 -0.17
CA LEU A 51 -16.64 7.25 -0.48
C LEU A 51 -17.80 7.42 -1.45
N ALA A 52 -18.59 8.47 -1.27
CA ALA A 52 -19.57 8.85 -2.27
C ALA A 52 -18.85 9.11 -3.62
N PRO A 53 -19.48 8.84 -4.78
CA PRO A 53 -18.83 9.02 -6.08
C PRO A 53 -18.26 10.43 -6.30
N ASP A 54 -18.98 11.47 -5.83
CA ASP A 54 -18.51 12.86 -5.87
C ASP A 54 -17.26 13.08 -5.00
N GLN A 55 -17.25 12.58 -3.76
CA GLN A 55 -16.07 12.64 -2.88
C GLN A 55 -14.87 11.90 -3.48
N HIS A 56 -15.10 10.72 -4.09
CA HIS A 56 -14.06 9.95 -4.75
C HIS A 56 -13.40 10.74 -5.90
N ARG A 57 -14.20 11.48 -6.68
CA ARG A 57 -13.73 12.33 -7.79
C ARG A 57 -12.98 13.56 -7.26
N ARG A 58 -13.57 14.32 -6.33
CA ARG A 58 -12.93 15.50 -5.73
C ARG A 58 -11.58 15.16 -5.10
N LEU A 59 -11.48 14.02 -4.43
CA LEU A 59 -10.20 13.54 -3.89
C LEU A 59 -9.18 13.24 -5.00
N ALA A 60 -9.60 12.68 -6.15
CA ALA A 60 -8.69 12.41 -7.26
C ALA A 60 -8.17 13.70 -7.90
N ASP A 61 -9.02 14.71 -8.06
CA ASP A 61 -8.65 16.02 -8.58
C ASP A 61 -7.66 16.70 -7.63
N TRP A 62 -7.96 16.71 -6.33
CA TRP A 62 -7.05 17.26 -5.31
C TRP A 62 -5.70 16.55 -5.29
N LEU A 63 -5.64 15.22 -5.42
CA LEU A 63 -4.38 14.46 -5.50
C LEU A 63 -3.53 14.87 -6.70
N THR A 64 -4.17 15.19 -7.82
CA THR A 64 -3.48 15.63 -9.04
C THR A 64 -2.83 16.98 -8.81
N THR A 65 -3.59 17.94 -8.27
CA THR A 65 -3.07 19.26 -7.91
C THR A 65 -1.94 19.17 -6.89
N ALA A 66 -2.15 18.44 -5.80
CA ALA A 66 -1.14 18.27 -4.75
C ALA A 66 0.13 17.57 -5.25
N ALA A 67 0.02 16.65 -6.22
CA ALA A 67 1.18 16.02 -6.83
C ALA A 67 2.05 17.03 -7.60
N VAL A 68 1.40 17.92 -8.35
CA VAL A 68 2.08 19.02 -9.07
C VAL A 68 2.77 19.96 -8.08
N GLU A 69 2.07 20.39 -7.03
CA GLU A 69 2.61 21.30 -6.00
C GLU A 69 3.83 20.70 -5.28
N LEU A 70 3.80 19.38 -5.01
CA LEU A 70 4.91 18.67 -4.38
C LEU A 70 6.00 18.23 -5.36
N GLY A 71 5.88 18.55 -6.66
CA GLY A 71 6.82 18.11 -7.69
C GLY A 71 6.90 16.59 -7.85
N ARG A 72 5.84 15.85 -7.50
CA ARG A 72 5.79 14.39 -7.60
C ARG A 72 4.98 13.98 -8.83
N ALA A 73 5.43 12.93 -9.50
CA ALA A 73 4.73 12.41 -10.68
C ALA A 73 3.30 11.93 -10.36
N ARG A 74 3.07 11.43 -9.14
CA ARG A 74 1.76 10.97 -8.69
C ARG A 74 1.70 10.91 -7.16
N LEU A 75 0.52 11.17 -6.62
CA LEU A 75 0.14 10.83 -5.25
C LEU A 75 -0.96 9.77 -5.26
N THR A 76 -0.90 8.85 -4.31
CA THR A 76 -1.91 7.81 -4.14
C THR A 76 -2.87 8.12 -3.01
N LYS A 77 -4.11 7.62 -3.12
CA LYS A 77 -5.10 7.67 -2.03
C LYS A 77 -4.55 7.03 -0.76
N GLN A 78 -3.82 5.92 -0.88
CA GLN A 78 -3.24 5.23 0.26
C GLN A 78 -2.22 6.08 1.01
N GLU A 79 -1.32 6.78 0.31
CA GLU A 79 -0.35 7.68 0.95
C GLU A 79 -1.05 8.78 1.76
N VAL A 80 -2.10 9.35 1.19
CA VAL A 80 -2.86 10.43 1.84
C VAL A 80 -3.67 9.93 3.02
N MET A 81 -4.36 8.79 2.89
CA MET A 81 -5.06 8.18 4.02
C MET A 81 -4.09 7.83 5.16
N ALA A 82 -2.90 7.29 4.83
CA ALA A 82 -1.89 6.99 5.84
C ALA A 82 -1.32 8.27 6.51
N ALA A 83 -1.14 9.36 5.75
CA ALA A 83 -0.72 10.64 6.29
C ALA A 83 -1.78 11.28 7.20
N LEU A 84 -3.05 11.22 6.80
CA LEU A 84 -4.18 11.70 7.60
C LEU A 84 -4.29 10.93 8.92
N VAL A 85 -4.18 9.59 8.88
CA VAL A 85 -4.21 8.76 10.10
C VAL A 85 -3.03 9.09 11.02
N ARG A 86 -1.80 9.21 10.48
CA ARG A 86 -0.64 9.59 11.30
C ARG A 86 -0.85 10.94 11.96
N ARG A 87 -1.34 11.95 11.22
CA ARG A 87 -1.59 13.28 11.76
C ARG A 87 -2.70 13.26 12.82
N LEU A 88 -3.79 12.57 12.56
CA LEU A 88 -4.92 12.41 13.49
C LEU A 88 -4.49 11.87 14.87
N LEU A 89 -3.47 11.01 14.91
CA LEU A 89 -3.01 10.38 16.15
C LEU A 89 -2.01 11.23 16.95
N VAL A 90 -1.54 12.36 16.41
CA VAL A 90 -0.54 13.23 17.08
C VAL A 90 -0.96 14.70 17.19
N ASP A 91 -1.99 15.12 16.44
CA ASP A 91 -2.51 16.49 16.38
C ASP A 91 -3.88 16.55 17.09
N ASP A 92 -3.88 17.02 18.33
CA ASP A 92 -5.08 17.09 19.18
C ASP A 92 -6.15 18.04 18.64
N GLU A 93 -5.74 19.10 17.93
CA GLU A 93 -6.66 20.05 17.30
C GLU A 93 -7.41 19.36 16.15
N LEU A 94 -6.68 18.67 15.27
CA LEU A 94 -7.28 17.87 14.21
C LEU A 94 -8.20 16.78 14.79
N ALA A 95 -7.76 16.07 15.82
CA ALA A 95 -8.57 15.06 16.48
C ALA A 95 -9.85 15.65 17.07
N GLY A 96 -9.77 16.84 17.66
CA GLY A 96 -10.91 17.61 18.16
C GLY A 96 -11.90 17.96 17.05
N ALA A 97 -11.41 18.49 15.94
CA ALA A 97 -12.22 18.86 14.78
C ALA A 97 -12.95 17.64 14.18
N ILE A 98 -12.25 16.52 13.96
CA ILE A 98 -12.88 15.30 13.42
C ILE A 98 -13.94 14.76 14.40
N LYS A 99 -13.69 14.77 15.72
CA LYS A 99 -14.70 14.36 16.71
C LYS A 99 -15.96 15.24 16.63
N GLN A 100 -15.81 16.55 16.37
CA GLN A 100 -16.96 17.45 16.20
C GLN A 100 -17.74 17.14 14.93
N ASP A 101 -17.07 16.92 13.81
CA ASP A 101 -17.73 16.58 12.54
C ASP A 101 -18.48 15.26 12.63
N LEU A 102 -17.91 14.25 13.28
CA LEU A 102 -18.58 12.97 13.54
C LEU A 102 -19.84 13.13 14.41
N ARG A 103 -19.83 14.04 15.39
CA ARG A 103 -21.03 14.34 16.19
C ARG A 103 -22.12 15.03 15.37
N LYS A 104 -21.76 15.87 14.41
CA LYS A 104 -22.72 16.56 13.52
C LYS A 104 -23.34 15.60 12.52
N ALA A 105 -22.57 14.64 11.99
CA ALA A 105 -23.05 13.64 11.03
C ALA A 105 -23.98 12.59 11.65
N ALA A 106 -23.95 12.41 12.97
CA ALA A 106 -24.80 11.47 13.70
C ALA A 106 -26.14 12.06 14.16
N GLN A 107 -26.37 13.36 13.93
CA GLN A 107 -27.63 14.08 14.19
C GLN A 107 -28.46 14.15 12.91
#